data_AF-A0A562SIJ6-F1
#
_entry.id   AF-A0A562SIJ6-F1
#
_cell.length_a   1.000
_cell.length_b   1.000
_cell.length_c   1.000
_cell.angle_alpha   90.00
_cell.angle_beta   90.00
_cell.angle_gamma   90.00
#
_symmetry.space_group_name_H-M   'P 1'
#
loop_
_entity.id
_entity.type
_entity.pdbx_description
1 polymer ?
#
loop_
_entity_poly.entity_id
_entity_poly.type
_entity_poly.pdbx_seq_one_letter_code
_entity_poly.pdbx_strand_id
1 'polypeptide(L)'
;MLRLEKKETKHRRVPYRRLACEKELLSIMEKPYNGQAILNDTFNELEIIIPTKKNWLIIVFLGAWLGGWTMGEFLAIRMLIGSIAESMGFVNLFLLFWLCGWTVGGFFALKTLLWNLIGKEIITVGEGRLTIVKMGSLLSKPKTYDLHAVKNLRVNEEGQQDYGAFFGGRNSFAGMTSSTGTIRFDYGFKTIKFASGIDEAEANFIIGKLKSKRLISETNL
;
A
#
# COMPACT_ATOMS: atom_id res chain seq x y z
N MET A 1 16.72 -49.18 -63.37
CA MET A 1 16.12 -47.82 -63.45
C MET A 1 15.73 -47.38 -62.05
N LEU A 2 16.61 -46.71 -61.32
CA LEU A 2 16.31 -46.14 -59.99
C LEU A 2 16.84 -44.71 -59.98
N ARG A 3 15.94 -43.73 -59.90
CA ARG A 3 16.31 -42.35 -59.62
C ARG A 3 15.48 -41.87 -58.42
N LEU A 4 16.08 -41.96 -57.25
CA LEU A 4 15.57 -41.41 -56.00
C LEU A 4 15.76 -39.89 -56.02
N GLU A 5 14.67 -39.13 -56.07
CA GLU A 5 14.68 -37.68 -55.85
C GLU A 5 14.92 -37.40 -54.36
N LYS A 6 16.09 -36.85 -54.05
CA LYS A 6 16.48 -36.40 -52.72
C LYS A 6 15.90 -34.99 -52.51
N LYS A 7 14.77 -34.88 -51.80
CA LYS A 7 14.22 -33.59 -51.37
C LYS A 7 15.12 -32.97 -50.30
N GLU A 8 15.89 -31.95 -50.67
CA GLU A 8 16.63 -31.12 -49.72
C GLU A 8 15.66 -30.23 -48.92
N THR A 9 15.47 -30.57 -47.64
CA THR A 9 14.89 -29.65 -46.65
C THR A 9 15.85 -28.50 -46.38
N LYS A 10 15.62 -27.38 -47.07
CA LYS A 10 16.30 -26.10 -46.89
C LYS A 10 16.05 -25.57 -45.48
N HIS A 11 16.94 -25.91 -44.55
CA HIS A 11 16.95 -25.36 -43.20
C HIS A 11 17.27 -23.85 -43.29
N ARG A 12 16.23 -23.01 -43.23
CA ARG A 12 16.33 -21.55 -43.30
C ARG A 12 17.09 -21.06 -42.06
N ARG A 13 18.42 -20.90 -42.19
CA ARG A 13 19.24 -20.22 -41.19
C ARG A 13 18.76 -18.77 -41.11
N VAL A 14 18.12 -18.42 -40.00
CA VAL A 14 17.75 -17.02 -39.70
C VAL A 14 19.05 -16.21 -39.66
N PRO A 15 19.19 -15.14 -40.46
CA PRO A 15 20.45 -14.41 -40.53
C PRO A 15 20.78 -13.79 -39.17
N TYR A 16 22.02 -13.99 -38.71
CA TYR A 16 22.53 -13.53 -37.40
C TYR A 16 22.26 -12.04 -37.13
N ARG A 17 22.24 -11.19 -38.17
CA ARG A 17 21.87 -9.76 -38.08
C ARG A 17 20.43 -9.53 -37.60
N ARG A 18 19.49 -10.41 -37.92
CA ARG A 18 18.09 -10.30 -37.51
C ARG A 18 17.92 -10.62 -36.02
N LEU A 19 18.67 -11.62 -35.52
CA LEU A 19 18.68 -12.00 -34.11
C LEU A 19 19.38 -10.95 -33.23
N ALA A 20 20.44 -10.31 -33.72
CA ALA A 20 21.11 -9.22 -33.03
C ALA A 20 20.21 -7.97 -32.94
N CYS A 21 19.55 -7.61 -34.04
CA CYS A 21 18.59 -6.50 -34.07
C CYS A 21 17.36 -6.78 -33.20
N GLU A 22 16.83 -8.01 -33.18
CA GLU A 22 15.73 -8.40 -32.28
C GLU A 22 16.15 -8.35 -30.81
N LYS A 23 17.37 -8.77 -30.46
CA LYS A 23 17.92 -8.64 -29.11
C LYS A 23 18.19 -7.19 -28.69
N GLU A 24 18.68 -6.35 -29.59
CA GLU A 24 18.83 -4.90 -29.35
C GLU A 24 17.46 -4.23 -29.21
N LEU A 25 16.49 -4.55 -30.07
CA LEU A 25 15.14 -4.01 -29.96
C LEU A 25 14.48 -4.42 -28.63
N LEU A 26 14.64 -5.68 -28.20
CA LEU A 26 14.16 -6.15 -26.90
C LEU A 26 14.90 -5.51 -25.70
N SER A 27 16.13 -5.02 -25.88
CA SER A 27 16.87 -4.33 -24.81
C SER A 27 16.53 -2.84 -24.69
N ILE A 28 16.08 -2.23 -25.80
CA ILE A 28 15.62 -0.83 -25.84
C ILE A 28 14.16 -0.71 -25.37
N MET A 29 13.36 -1.77 -25.50
CA MET A 29 11.97 -1.78 -25.02
C MET A 29 11.91 -1.69 -23.49
N GLU A 30 11.16 -0.73 -22.97
CA GLU A 30 10.84 -0.67 -21.55
C GLU A 30 10.04 -1.92 -21.16
N LYS A 31 10.53 -2.63 -20.13
CA LYS A 31 9.84 -3.80 -19.61
C LYS A 31 8.49 -3.35 -19.03
N PRO A 32 7.40 -4.09 -19.30
CA PRO A 32 6.10 -3.75 -18.75
C PRO A 32 6.19 -3.69 -17.23
N TYR A 33 5.58 -2.65 -16.64
CA TYR A 33 5.52 -2.49 -15.19
C TYR A 33 4.78 -3.69 -14.59
N ASN A 34 5.46 -4.45 -13.73
CA ASN A 34 4.96 -5.74 -13.24
C ASN A 34 4.10 -5.64 -11.98
N GLY A 35 3.56 -4.45 -11.67
CA GLY A 35 2.76 -4.21 -10.46
C GLY A 35 3.57 -4.28 -9.16
N GLN A 36 2.93 -3.88 -8.05
CA GLN A 36 3.46 -4.08 -6.68
C GLN A 36 2.66 -5.12 -5.89
N ALA A 37 1.46 -5.48 -6.36
CA ALA A 37 0.60 -6.46 -5.72
C ALA A 37 1.11 -7.88 -5.95
N ILE A 38 1.27 -8.61 -4.86
CA ILE A 38 1.61 -10.03 -4.89
C ILE A 38 0.28 -10.79 -4.89
N LEU A 39 0.06 -11.61 -5.93
CA LEU A 39 -1.14 -12.40 -6.11
C LEU A 39 -0.87 -13.86 -5.76
N ASN A 40 -1.39 -14.30 -4.62
CA ASN A 40 -1.40 -15.71 -4.24
C ASN A 40 -2.73 -16.32 -4.70
N ASP A 41 -2.62 -17.14 -5.74
CA ASP A 41 -3.75 -17.77 -6.41
C ASP A 41 -3.98 -19.16 -5.84
N THR A 42 -5.03 -19.31 -5.01
CA THR A 42 -5.50 -20.61 -4.50
C THR A 42 -6.74 -21.04 -5.30
N PHE A 43 -7.04 -22.35 -5.32
CA PHE A 43 -8.16 -22.92 -6.10
C PHE A 43 -9.50 -22.22 -5.84
N ASN A 44 -9.82 -21.91 -4.58
CA ASN A 44 -11.10 -21.28 -4.17
C ASN A 44 -10.95 -19.85 -3.61
N GLU A 45 -9.72 -19.34 -3.52
CA GLU A 45 -9.42 -18.10 -2.82
C GLU A 45 -8.32 -17.33 -3.57
N LEU A 46 -8.49 -16.01 -3.67
CA LEU A 46 -7.48 -15.11 -4.20
C LEU A 46 -7.01 -14.19 -3.08
N GLU A 47 -5.75 -14.33 -2.69
CA GLU A 47 -5.09 -13.45 -1.74
C GLU A 47 -4.24 -12.43 -2.52
N ILE A 48 -4.46 -11.16 -2.23
CA ILE A 48 -3.81 -10.01 -2.85
C ILE A 48 -3.08 -9.25 -1.74
N ILE A 49 -1.76 -9.22 -1.81
CA ILE A 49 -0.91 -8.53 -0.83
C ILE A 49 -0.37 -7.26 -1.47
N ILE A 50 -0.76 -6.11 -0.93
CA ILE A 50 -0.33 -4.79 -1.40
C ILE A 50 0.60 -4.19 -0.34
N PRO A 51 1.92 -4.14 -0.58
CA PRO A 51 2.83 -3.44 0.31
C PRO A 51 2.63 -1.92 0.20
N THR A 52 2.78 -1.21 1.32
CA THR A 52 2.76 0.26 1.31
C THR A 52 4.01 0.79 0.60
N LYS A 53 3.85 1.82 -0.25
CA LYS A 53 4.99 2.50 -0.88
C LYS A 53 5.89 3.11 0.19
N LYS A 54 7.11 2.61 0.32
CA LYS A 54 8.08 3.08 1.30
C LYS A 54 8.66 4.41 0.85
N ASN A 55 8.33 5.49 1.56
CA ASN A 55 9.01 6.76 1.36
C ASN A 55 10.27 6.80 2.24
N TRP A 56 11.42 6.46 1.64
CA TRP A 56 12.71 6.39 2.34
C TRP A 56 13.11 7.72 3.00
N LEU A 57 12.79 8.86 2.37
CA LEU A 57 13.07 10.17 2.96
C LEU A 57 12.29 10.33 4.27
N ILE A 58 10.99 10.01 4.26
CA ILE A 58 10.16 10.07 5.46
C ILE A 58 10.66 9.10 6.52
N ILE A 59 11.05 7.88 6.15
CA ILE A 59 11.55 6.87 7.09
C ILE A 59 12.82 7.35 7.79
N VAL A 60 13.81 7.84 7.03
CA VAL A 60 15.08 8.31 7.56
C VAL A 60 14.87 9.58 8.40
N PHE A 61 14.11 10.54 7.88
CA PHE A 61 13.81 11.79 8.57
C PHE A 61 13.05 11.56 9.88
N LEU A 62 11.93 10.83 9.86
CA LEU A 62 11.16 10.54 11.06
C LEU A 62 11.93 9.63 12.03
N GLY A 63 12.76 8.72 11.54
CA GLY A 63 13.63 7.89 12.38
C GLY A 63 14.65 8.73 13.15
N ALA A 64 15.38 9.61 12.46
CA ALA A 64 16.32 10.53 13.10
C ALA A 64 15.61 11.53 14.02
N TRP A 65 14.47 12.07 13.58
CA TRP A 65 13.64 12.99 14.37
C TRP A 65 13.14 12.34 15.66
N LEU A 66 12.65 11.09 15.60
CA LEU A 66 12.22 10.35 16.79
C LEU A 66 13.37 10.09 17.76
N GLY A 67 14.59 9.88 17.26
CA GLY A 67 15.78 9.81 18.10
C GLY A 67 16.07 11.12 18.85
N GLY A 68 15.97 12.26 18.16
CA GLY A 68 16.07 13.57 18.80
C GLY A 68 14.93 13.84 19.79
N TRP A 69 13.72 13.40 19.44
CA TRP A 69 12.52 13.53 20.24
C TRP A 69 12.61 12.75 21.56
N THR A 70 13.08 11.49 21.55
CA THR A 70 13.25 10.68 22.77
C THR A 70 14.33 11.25 23.67
N MET A 71 15.43 11.77 23.09
CA MET A 71 16.48 12.44 23.84
C MET A 71 15.94 13.72 24.50
N GLY A 72 15.15 14.52 23.78
CA GLY A 72 14.49 15.72 24.31
C GLY A 72 13.50 15.39 25.44
N GLU A 73 12.67 14.35 25.26
CA GLU A 73 11.73 13.88 26.29
C GLU A 73 12.47 13.43 27.56
N PHE A 74 13.55 12.65 27.40
CA PHE A 74 14.36 12.18 28.53
C PHE A 74 15.02 13.33 29.31
N LEU A 75 15.57 14.33 28.62
CA LEU A 75 16.16 15.51 29.25
C LEU A 75 15.09 16.34 29.97
N ALA A 76 13.94 16.55 29.35
CA ALA A 76 12.82 17.28 29.95
C ALA A 76 12.28 16.58 31.20
N ILE A 77 12.15 15.25 31.19
CA ILE A 77 11.75 14.46 32.36
C ILE A 77 12.78 14.60 33.48
N ARG A 78 14.09 14.53 33.18
CA ARG A 78 15.14 14.71 34.20
C ARG A 78 15.09 16.09 34.84
N MET A 79 14.89 17.14 34.04
CA MET A 79 14.73 18.51 34.53
C MET A 79 13.46 18.66 35.40
N LEU A 80 12.37 18.02 35.00
CA LEU A 80 11.11 18.04 35.74
C LEU A 80 11.25 17.33 37.10
N ILE A 81 11.87 16.15 37.16
CA ILE A 81 12.09 15.40 38.41
C ILE A 81 12.97 16.21 39.37
N GLY A 82 14.05 16.83 38.88
CA GLY A 82 14.90 17.68 39.68
C GLY A 82 14.17 18.92 40.24
N SER A 83 13.31 19.53 39.43
CA SER A 83 12.59 20.75 39.82
C SER A 83 11.38 20.49 40.74
N ILE A 84 10.71 19.33 40.61
CA ILE A 84 9.60 18.94 41.48
C ILE A 84 10.08 18.69 42.92
N ALA A 85 11.33 18.23 43.10
CA ALA A 85 11.90 17.99 44.43
C ALA A 85 12.03 19.26 45.28
N GLU A 86 12.10 20.44 44.64
CA GLU A 86 12.27 21.72 45.34
C GLU A 86 10.93 22.45 45.57
N SER A 87 10.08 22.61 44.53
CA SER A 87 8.70 23.09 44.69
C SER A 87 7.88 22.92 43.40
N MET A 88 6.55 22.69 43.50
CA MET A 88 5.66 22.72 42.33
C MET A 88 5.22 24.15 42.00
N GLY A 89 6.00 24.85 41.17
CA GLY A 89 5.63 26.14 40.60
C GLY A 89 4.87 26.05 39.27
N PHE A 90 4.32 27.18 38.80
CA PHE A 90 3.62 27.31 37.51
C PHE A 90 4.45 26.80 36.32
N VAL A 91 5.77 27.01 36.35
CA VAL A 91 6.71 26.54 35.31
C VAL A 91 6.70 25.01 35.20
N ASN A 92 6.60 24.29 36.32
CA ASN A 92 6.58 22.82 36.32
C ASN A 92 5.27 22.27 35.77
N LEU A 93 4.13 22.92 36.07
CA LEU A 93 2.83 22.56 35.50
C LEU A 93 2.79 22.80 33.98
N PHE A 94 3.33 23.94 33.52
CA PHE A 94 3.47 24.21 32.09
C PHE A 94 4.36 23.18 31.40
N LEU A 95 5.51 22.84 32.00
CA LEU A 95 6.43 21.86 31.45
C LEU A 95 5.78 20.46 31.36
N LEU A 96 4.98 20.08 32.36
CA LEU A 96 4.24 18.81 32.37
C LEU A 96 3.17 18.77 31.27
N PHE A 97 2.37 19.83 31.13
CA PHE A 97 1.38 19.95 30.06
C PHE A 97 2.05 19.93 28.67
N TRP A 98 3.14 20.68 28.50
CA TRP A 98 3.93 20.71 27.28
C TRP A 98 4.48 19.32 26.95
N LEU A 99 5.02 18.61 27.96
CA LEU A 99 5.54 17.27 27.80
C LEU A 99 4.44 16.30 27.36
N CYS A 100 3.24 16.36 27.93
CA CYS A 100 2.11 15.56 27.46
C CYS A 100 1.78 15.81 25.99
N GLY A 101 1.74 17.08 25.55
CA GLY A 101 1.54 17.42 24.14
C GLY A 101 2.68 16.90 23.25
N TRP A 102 3.92 17.00 23.72
CA TRP A 102 5.11 16.48 23.04
C TRP A 102 5.08 14.96 22.90
N THR A 103 4.68 14.23 23.96
CA THR A 103 4.48 12.77 23.99
C THR A 103 3.47 12.34 22.91
N VAL A 104 2.34 13.06 22.80
CA VAL A 104 1.32 12.80 21.77
C VAL A 104 1.88 13.01 20.36
N GLY A 105 2.65 14.08 20.14
CA GLY A 105 3.31 14.34 18.85
C GLY A 105 4.24 13.21 18.41
N GLY A 106 5.08 12.70 19.32
CA GLY A 106 5.96 11.57 19.02
C GLY A 106 5.20 10.27 18.80
N PHE A 107 4.10 10.03 19.51
CA PHE A 107 3.23 8.88 19.24
C PHE A 107 2.69 8.88 17.79
N PHE A 108 2.23 10.03 17.29
CA PHE A 108 1.80 10.17 15.90
C PHE A 108 2.94 9.97 14.90
N ALA A 109 4.13 10.50 15.19
CA ALA A 109 5.33 10.29 14.36
C ALA A 109 5.72 8.80 14.32
N LEU A 110 5.71 8.11 15.46
CA LEU A 110 6.02 6.69 15.56
C LEU A 110 5.00 5.83 14.81
N LYS A 111 3.70 6.12 14.96
CA LYS A 111 2.63 5.46 14.20
C LYS A 111 2.84 5.62 12.69
N THR A 112 3.21 6.83 12.24
CA THR A 112 3.49 7.12 10.82
C THR A 112 4.72 6.38 10.32
N LEU A 113 5.79 6.33 11.12
CA LEU A 113 7.01 5.58 10.80
C LEU A 113 6.74 4.08 10.69
N LEU A 114 6.03 3.49 11.66
CA LEU A 114 5.63 2.08 11.65
C LEU A 114 4.79 1.72 10.42
N TRP A 115 3.83 2.57 10.05
CA TRP A 115 3.03 2.39 8.84
C TRP A 115 3.90 2.41 7.57
N ASN A 116 4.88 3.32 7.47
CA ASN A 116 5.80 3.37 6.33
C ASN A 116 6.78 2.18 6.29
N LEU A 117 7.13 1.59 7.43
CA LEU A 117 8.08 0.48 7.50
C LEU A 117 7.44 -0.88 7.22
N ILE A 118 6.30 -1.17 7.86
CA ILE A 118 5.68 -2.51 7.95
C ILE A 118 4.28 -2.53 7.32
N GLY A 119 3.73 -1.37 6.91
CA GLY A 119 2.40 -1.25 6.33
C GLY A 119 2.18 -2.20 5.15
N LYS A 120 1.25 -3.14 5.30
CA LYS A 120 0.81 -4.07 4.25
C LYS A 120 -0.70 -4.20 4.30
N GLU A 121 -1.35 -4.13 3.16
CA GLU A 121 -2.77 -4.41 3.01
C GLU A 121 -2.93 -5.79 2.38
N ILE A 122 -3.55 -6.72 3.12
CA ILE A 122 -3.85 -8.07 2.65
C ILE A 122 -5.35 -8.11 2.39
N ILE A 123 -5.71 -8.44 1.16
CA ILE A 123 -7.08 -8.57 0.70
C ILE A 123 -7.27 -10.02 0.30
N THR A 124 -8.25 -10.66 0.91
CA THR A 124 -8.53 -12.07 0.69
C THR A 124 -9.97 -12.20 0.20
N VAL A 125 -10.14 -12.79 -0.98
CA VAL A 125 -11.45 -13.02 -1.61
C VAL A 125 -11.66 -14.52 -1.79
N GLY A 126 -12.62 -15.10 -1.07
CA GLY A 126 -12.89 -16.53 -1.13
C GLY A 126 -14.15 -16.90 -0.36
N GLU A 127 -14.78 -18.02 -0.72
CA GLU A 127 -15.94 -18.59 0.00
C GLU A 127 -17.11 -17.61 0.25
N GLY A 128 -17.36 -16.69 -0.69
CA GLY A 128 -18.40 -15.67 -0.53
C GLY A 128 -18.06 -14.58 0.50
N ARG A 129 -16.82 -14.49 0.96
CA ARG A 129 -16.35 -13.46 1.91
C ARG A 129 -15.17 -12.66 1.37
N LEU A 130 -15.18 -11.36 1.65
CA LEU A 130 -14.12 -10.40 1.32
C LEU A 130 -13.51 -9.93 2.62
N THR A 131 -12.28 -10.36 2.93
CA THR A 131 -11.56 -9.95 4.13
C THR A 131 -10.48 -8.95 3.78
N ILE A 132 -10.46 -7.81 4.48
CA ILE A 132 -9.47 -6.76 4.32
C ILE A 132 -8.74 -6.61 5.65
N VAL A 133 -7.43 -6.85 5.61
CA VAL A 133 -6.53 -6.76 6.77
C VAL A 133 -5.46 -5.71 6.49
N LYS A 134 -5.35 -4.72 7.37
CA LYS A 134 -4.29 -3.70 7.31
C LYS A 134 -3.25 -4.00 8.37
N MET A 135 -2.19 -4.71 7.97
CA MET A 135 -1.03 -4.96 8.82
C MET A 135 -0.14 -3.71 8.90
N GLY A 136 0.45 -3.44 10.07
CA GLY A 136 1.31 -2.27 10.31
C GLY A 136 0.62 -1.05 10.94
N SER A 137 -0.70 -1.10 11.14
CA SER A 137 -1.41 -0.16 12.03
C SER A 137 -1.68 -0.85 13.35
N LEU A 138 -1.11 -0.31 14.44
CA LEU A 138 -1.21 -0.87 15.81
C LEU A 138 -2.65 -1.10 16.29
N LEU A 139 -3.66 -0.49 15.66
CA LEU A 139 -5.08 -0.59 16.04
C LEU A 139 -6.01 -1.12 14.94
N SER A 140 -5.49 -1.57 13.79
CA SER A 140 -6.36 -2.04 12.71
C SER A 140 -6.93 -3.42 13.00
N LYS A 141 -8.26 -3.51 13.14
CA LYS A 141 -8.98 -4.79 13.19
C LYS A 141 -9.23 -5.33 11.78
N PRO A 142 -9.14 -6.66 11.55
CA PRO A 142 -9.55 -7.26 10.29
C PRO A 142 -11.04 -7.00 10.05
N LYS A 143 -11.42 -6.65 8.82
CA LYS A 143 -12.81 -6.43 8.43
C LYS A 143 -13.21 -7.45 7.38
N THR A 144 -14.22 -8.25 7.68
CA THR A 144 -14.79 -9.23 6.76
C THR A 144 -16.16 -8.74 6.29
N TYR A 145 -16.38 -8.80 4.99
CA TYR A 145 -17.60 -8.40 4.31
C TYR A 145 -18.18 -9.60 3.55
N ASP A 146 -19.50 -9.68 3.48
CA ASP A 146 -20.20 -10.67 2.67
C ASP A 146 -20.24 -10.23 1.21
N LEU A 147 -19.76 -11.06 0.27
CA LEU A 147 -19.77 -10.75 -1.16
C LEU A 147 -21.18 -10.58 -1.72
N HIS A 148 -22.21 -11.18 -1.13
CA HIS A 148 -23.58 -11.02 -1.61
C HIS A 148 -24.16 -9.62 -1.35
N ALA A 149 -23.61 -8.91 -0.35
CA ALA A 149 -24.01 -7.56 0.00
C ALA A 149 -23.10 -6.47 -0.63
N VAL A 150 -22.02 -6.88 -1.30
CA VAL A 150 -21.12 -6.00 -2.05
C VAL A 150 -21.78 -5.60 -3.37
N LYS A 151 -21.98 -4.30 -3.58
CA LYS A 151 -22.54 -3.74 -4.81
C LYS A 151 -21.62 -2.69 -5.41
N ASN A 152 -21.74 -2.45 -6.71
CA ASN A 152 -21.03 -1.40 -7.44
C ASN A 152 -19.50 -1.45 -7.24
N LEU A 153 -18.88 -2.61 -7.40
CA LEU A 153 -17.42 -2.75 -7.30
C LEU A 153 -16.76 -2.07 -8.51
N ARG A 154 -16.12 -0.93 -8.27
CA ARG A 154 -15.52 -0.10 -9.33
C ARG A 154 -14.13 0.40 -8.95
N VAL A 155 -13.29 0.59 -9.97
CA VAL A 155 -12.02 1.31 -9.83
C VAL A 155 -12.34 2.80 -9.77
N ASN A 156 -11.68 3.53 -8.87
CA ASN A 156 -11.71 4.99 -8.89
C ASN A 156 -10.55 5.47 -9.76
N GLU A 157 -10.90 6.10 -10.89
CA GLU A 157 -9.97 6.86 -11.73
C GLU A 157 -9.59 8.12 -10.96
N GLU A 158 -8.64 8.05 -10.03
CA GLU A 158 -8.10 9.28 -9.47
C GLU A 158 -6.66 9.13 -8.99
N GLY A 159 -5.77 9.41 -9.93
CA GLY A 159 -4.41 9.88 -9.69
C GLY A 159 -4.37 11.28 -9.06
N GLN A 160 -5.13 11.53 -7.99
CA GLN A 160 -4.78 12.60 -7.06
C GLN A 160 -3.92 12.00 -5.96
N GLN A 161 -2.64 11.86 -6.30
CA GLN A 161 -1.61 11.87 -5.27
C GLN A 161 -1.77 13.21 -4.53
N ASP A 162 -2.36 13.13 -3.34
CA ASP A 162 -2.62 14.25 -2.45
C ASP A 162 -1.27 14.74 -1.87
N TYR A 163 -0.42 15.28 -2.75
CA TYR A 163 0.89 15.87 -2.43
C TYR A 163 0.75 17.07 -1.48
N GLY A 164 -0.47 17.59 -1.27
CA GLY A 164 -0.79 18.68 -0.35
C GLY A 164 -1.00 18.27 1.12
N ALA A 165 -1.03 16.97 1.43
CA ALA A 165 -1.31 16.49 2.78
C ALA A 165 -0.23 16.84 3.82
N PHE A 166 0.98 17.19 3.37
CA PHE A 166 2.12 17.47 4.26
C PHE A 166 2.22 18.92 4.75
N PHE A 167 1.67 19.93 4.04
CA PHE A 167 1.93 21.34 4.40
C PHE A 167 0.73 22.31 4.31
N GLY A 168 -0.50 21.90 3.96
CA GLY A 168 -1.59 22.90 3.91
C GLY A 168 -3.01 22.43 3.59
N GLY A 169 -3.27 21.14 3.42
CA GLY A 169 -4.64 20.66 3.19
C GLY A 169 -5.48 20.70 4.47
N ARG A 170 -6.65 21.34 4.43
CA ARG A 170 -7.67 21.46 5.51
C ARG A 170 -8.21 20.11 6.04
N ASN A 171 -7.61 18.99 5.61
CA ASN A 171 -8.02 17.61 5.80
C ASN A 171 -6.87 16.65 6.20
N SER A 172 -5.73 17.13 6.71
CA SER A 172 -4.61 16.25 7.12
C SER A 172 -4.97 15.19 8.18
N PHE A 173 -6.04 15.38 8.96
CA PHE A 173 -6.58 14.33 9.86
C PHE A 173 -7.45 13.30 9.11
N ALA A 174 -8.10 13.71 8.02
CA ALA A 174 -8.80 12.82 7.13
C ALA A 174 -7.82 11.97 6.32
N GLY A 175 -6.66 12.47 5.88
CA GLY A 175 -5.66 11.67 5.16
C GLY A 175 -5.17 10.40 5.90
N MET A 176 -5.32 10.35 7.22
CA MET A 176 -5.00 9.16 8.04
C MET A 176 -6.18 8.18 8.21
N THR A 177 -7.40 8.57 7.81
CA THR A 177 -8.66 7.83 8.04
C THR A 177 -9.55 7.66 6.79
N SER A 178 -9.41 8.52 5.78
CA SER A 178 -10.05 8.40 4.49
C SER A 178 -9.26 7.38 3.68
N SER A 179 -9.86 6.21 3.50
CA SER A 179 -9.29 5.12 2.72
C SER A 179 -8.98 5.60 1.31
N THR A 180 -7.72 5.91 1.03
CA THR A 180 -7.15 6.23 -0.29
C THR A 180 -7.01 4.94 -1.12
N GLY A 181 -8.09 4.18 -1.21
CA GLY A 181 -8.14 2.94 -1.94
C GLY A 181 -8.51 3.16 -3.40
N THR A 182 -7.75 2.54 -4.30
CA THR A 182 -7.99 2.59 -5.75
C THR A 182 -9.27 1.82 -6.14
N ILE A 183 -9.68 0.84 -5.33
CA ILE A 183 -10.91 0.06 -5.53
C ILE A 183 -11.94 0.43 -4.47
N ARG A 184 -13.21 0.62 -4.88
CA ARG A 184 -14.34 0.91 -3.99
C ARG A 184 -15.54 0.03 -4.25
N PHE A 185 -16.29 -0.28 -3.20
CA PHE A 185 -17.59 -0.95 -3.28
C PHE A 185 -18.56 -0.35 -2.27
N ASP A 186 -19.84 -0.51 -2.56
CA ASP A 186 -20.93 -0.11 -1.69
C ASP A 186 -21.39 -1.33 -0.87
N TYR A 187 -21.47 -1.15 0.45
CA TYR A 187 -21.97 -2.14 1.39
C TYR A 187 -23.10 -1.51 2.21
N GLY A 188 -24.35 -1.78 1.82
CA GLY A 188 -25.52 -1.06 2.33
C GLY A 188 -25.42 0.45 2.03
N PHE A 189 -25.41 1.28 3.08
CA PHE A 189 -25.30 2.75 2.96
C PHE A 189 -23.87 3.27 3.12
N LYS A 190 -22.85 2.40 3.07
CA LYS A 190 -21.46 2.77 3.29
C LYS A 190 -20.58 2.34 2.11
N THR A 191 -19.89 3.30 1.51
CA THR A 191 -18.84 3.01 0.52
C THR A 191 -17.54 2.67 1.24
N ILE A 192 -17.00 1.49 0.96
CA ILE A 192 -15.71 1.02 1.46
C ILE A 192 -14.70 1.16 0.33
N LYS A 193 -13.56 1.82 0.61
CA LYS A 193 -12.44 1.89 -0.32
C LYS A 193 -11.25 1.11 0.25
N PHE A 194 -10.54 0.40 -0.62
CA PHE A 194 -9.43 -0.48 -0.26
C PHE A 194 -8.43 -0.58 -1.41
N ALA A 195 -7.33 -1.30 -1.20
CA ALA A 195 -6.22 -1.37 -2.14
C ALA A 195 -5.52 -0.01 -2.28
N SER A 196 -5.01 0.48 -1.15
CA SER A 196 -4.21 1.71 -1.12
C SER A 196 -2.79 1.44 -1.62
N GLY A 197 -2.38 2.10 -2.70
CA GLY A 197 -1.02 2.01 -3.24
C GLY A 197 -0.85 1.26 -4.55
N ILE A 198 -1.91 0.67 -5.11
CA ILE A 198 -1.90 0.12 -6.47
C ILE A 198 -2.29 1.18 -7.50
N ASP A 199 -1.74 1.05 -8.69
CA ASP A 199 -2.11 1.89 -9.84
C ASP A 199 -3.49 1.48 -10.41
N GLU A 200 -4.12 2.37 -11.16
CA GLU A 200 -5.41 2.11 -11.79
C GLU A 200 -5.36 0.90 -12.75
N ALA A 201 -4.29 0.78 -13.54
CA ALA A 201 -4.09 -0.35 -14.44
C ALA A 201 -4.00 -1.68 -13.69
N GLU A 202 -3.34 -1.68 -12.53
CA GLU A 202 -3.21 -2.84 -11.66
C GLU A 202 -4.54 -3.18 -10.96
N ALA A 203 -5.30 -2.18 -10.54
CA ALA A 203 -6.64 -2.36 -9.99
C ALA A 203 -7.59 -2.98 -11.02
N ASN A 204 -7.56 -2.50 -12.27
CA ASN A 204 -8.34 -3.06 -13.37
C ASN A 204 -7.95 -4.51 -13.66
N PHE A 205 -6.65 -4.83 -13.63
CA PHE A 205 -6.16 -6.20 -13.78
C PHE A 205 -6.67 -7.13 -12.66
N ILE A 206 -6.64 -6.67 -11.41
CA ILE A 206 -7.15 -7.42 -10.26
C ILE A 206 -8.65 -7.69 -10.39
N ILE A 207 -9.46 -6.70 -10.76
CA ILE A 207 -10.90 -6.89 -11.00
C ILE A 207 -11.13 -7.87 -12.15
N GLY A 208 -10.36 -7.79 -13.23
CA GLY A 208 -10.41 -8.74 -14.33
C GLY A 208 -10.13 -10.18 -13.88
N LYS A 209 -9.14 -10.38 -13.01
CA LYS A 209 -8.80 -11.69 -12.44
C LYS A 209 -9.87 -12.23 -11.49
N LEU A 210 -10.53 -11.34 -10.74
CA LEU A 210 -11.66 -11.72 -9.88
C LEU A 210 -12.89 -12.15 -10.71
N LYS A 211 -13.12 -11.51 -11.86
CA LYS A 211 -14.16 -11.91 -12.82
C LYS A 211 -13.87 -13.28 -13.44
N SER A 212 -12.64 -13.51 -13.90
CA SER A 212 -12.29 -14.77 -14.58
C SER A 212 -12.43 -16.00 -13.66
N LYS A 213 -12.16 -15.83 -12.36
CA LYS A 213 -12.34 -16.88 -11.35
C LYS A 213 -13.78 -17.08 -10.88
N ARG A 214 -14.76 -16.30 -11.37
CA ARG A 214 -16.16 -16.29 -10.92
C ARG A 214 -16.32 -16.09 -9.41
N LEU A 215 -15.35 -15.44 -8.76
CA LEU A 215 -15.44 -15.11 -7.35
C LEU A 215 -16.43 -13.96 -7.11
N ILE A 216 -16.71 -13.16 -8.15
CA ILE A 216 -17.62 -12.03 -8.11
C ILE A 216 -18.70 -12.23 -9.18
N SER A 217 -19.96 -12.08 -8.80
CA SER A 217 -21.11 -12.17 -9.71
C SER A 217 -21.35 -10.84 -10.43
N GLU A 218 -21.99 -10.86 -11.61
CA GLU A 218 -22.34 -9.62 -12.34
C GLU A 218 -23.22 -8.67 -11.51
N THR A 219 -23.98 -9.22 -10.54
CA THR A 219 -24.78 -8.45 -9.58
C THR A 219 -23.96 -7.51 -8.68
N ASN A 220 -22.65 -7.76 -8.55
CA ASN A 220 -21.77 -7.04 -7.65
C ASN A 220 -20.96 -5.93 -8.35
N LEU A 221 -21.02 -5.85 -9.69
CA LEU A 221 -20.30 -4.88 -10.53
C LEU A 221 -21.10 -3.58 -10.69
#